data_AF-A0A366HGU1-F1
#
_entry.id   AF-A0A366HGU1-F1
#
_cell.length_a   1.000
_cell.length_b   1.000
_cell.length_c   1.000
_cell.angle_alpha   90.00
_cell.angle_beta   90.00
_cell.angle_gamma   90.00
#
_symmetry.space_group_name_H-M   'P 1'
#
loop_
_entity.id
_entity.type
_entity.pdbx_description
1 polymer ?
#
loop_
_entity_poly.entity_id
_entity_poly.type
_entity_poly.pdbx_seq_one_letter_code
_entity_poly.pdbx_strand_id
1 'polypeptide(L)'
;MLEVFYGFYAPMEELLSHGHGWELQGIQFDQRRKADWLKQDLQALGLGIEQINDLPTCEDLPVVQENDPAFGSFYVLEGSTLGGRHISAMLQGRPISEGARKFFRGYGEETGSMWKQFCNALERHAERGDHDRIIHGANATFRSLQRWIAKEGLHA
;
A
#
# COMPACT_ATOMS: atom_id res chain seq x y z
N MET A 1 -1.45 -3.87 14.86
CA MET A 1 -1.79 -4.26 13.47
C MET A 1 -1.49 -3.15 12.45
N LEU A 2 -1.77 -1.86 12.75
CA LEU A 2 -1.36 -0.75 11.87
C LEU A 2 0.15 -0.61 11.77
N GLU A 3 0.88 -0.93 12.84
CA GLU A 3 2.35 -0.99 12.88
C GLU A 3 2.89 -2.00 11.86
N VAL A 4 2.27 -3.18 11.78
CA VAL A 4 2.62 -4.23 10.81
C VAL A 4 2.37 -3.74 9.38
N PHE A 5 1.23 -3.09 9.12
CA PHE A 5 0.99 -2.51 7.80
C PHE A 5 1.98 -1.38 7.48
N TYR A 6 2.29 -0.50 8.45
CA TYR A 6 3.28 0.56 8.26
C TYR A 6 4.64 -0.02 7.89
N GLY A 7 5.11 -1.03 8.62
CA GLY A 7 6.37 -1.72 8.38
C GLY A 7 6.48 -2.39 6.99
N PHE A 8 5.35 -2.68 6.34
CA PHE A 8 5.34 -3.19 4.96
C PHE A 8 5.22 -2.08 3.91
N TYR A 9 4.25 -1.17 4.08
CA TYR A 9 3.94 -0.14 3.08
C TYR A 9 5.07 0.88 2.96
N ALA A 10 5.68 1.30 4.07
CA ALA A 10 6.73 2.32 4.05
C ALA A 10 7.92 1.93 3.15
N PRO A 11 8.59 0.77 3.34
CA PRO A 11 9.72 0.42 2.48
C PRO A 11 9.28 0.02 1.06
N MET A 12 8.09 -0.57 0.88
CA MET A 12 7.57 -0.90 -0.45
C MET A 12 7.29 0.36 -1.29
N GLU A 13 6.70 1.40 -0.70
CA GLU A 13 6.45 2.68 -1.37
C GLU A 13 7.75 3.42 -1.67
N GLU A 14 8.78 3.26 -0.84
CA GLU A 14 10.11 3.82 -1.10
C GLU A 14 10.82 3.14 -2.26
N LEU A 15 10.66 1.82 -2.40
CA LEU A 15 11.14 1.10 -3.59
C LEU A 15 10.42 1.57 -4.86
N LEU A 16 9.11 1.79 -4.77
CA LEU A 16 8.30 2.22 -5.91
C LEU A 16 8.47 3.72 -6.24
N SER A 17 9.02 4.56 -5.37
CA SER A 17 9.12 6.00 -5.66
C SER A 17 10.20 6.34 -6.70
N HIS A 18 11.13 5.41 -6.98
CA HIS A 18 12.31 5.67 -7.81
C HIS A 18 12.27 4.90 -9.14
N GLY A 19 12.68 5.55 -10.24
CA GLY A 19 13.04 4.84 -11.48
C GLY A 19 11.90 4.43 -12.42
N HIS A 20 10.64 4.71 -12.07
CA HIS A 20 9.48 4.22 -12.84
C HIS A 20 8.80 5.24 -13.75
N GLY A 21 9.03 6.54 -13.54
CA GLY A 21 8.40 7.60 -14.34
C GLY A 21 6.87 7.59 -14.25
N TRP A 22 6.31 7.38 -13.06
CA TRP A 22 4.87 7.25 -12.84
C TRP A 22 4.04 8.37 -13.45
N GLU A 23 4.51 9.61 -13.35
CA GLU A 23 3.82 10.76 -13.91
C GLU A 23 3.67 10.66 -15.44
N LEU A 24 4.70 10.15 -16.13
CA LEU A 24 4.67 9.90 -17.57
C LEU A 24 3.67 8.80 -17.95
N GLN A 25 3.39 7.88 -17.01
CA GLN A 25 2.37 6.85 -17.15
C GLN A 25 0.96 7.34 -16.75
N GLY A 26 0.85 8.60 -16.33
CA GLY A 26 -0.40 9.22 -15.86
C GLY A 26 -0.76 8.87 -14.42
N ILE A 27 0.23 8.48 -13.61
CA ILE A 27 0.05 8.12 -12.19
C ILE A 27 0.75 9.16 -11.31
N GLN A 28 -0.04 9.84 -10.49
CA GLN A 28 0.47 10.73 -9.43
C GLN A 28 0.82 9.88 -8.20
N PHE A 29 2.06 9.37 -8.15
CA PHE A 29 2.48 8.41 -7.12
C PHE A 29 2.37 8.95 -5.70
N ASP A 30 2.79 10.20 -5.47
CA ASP A 30 2.79 10.79 -4.13
C ASP A 30 1.39 10.90 -3.51
N GLN A 31 0.36 11.09 -4.34
CA GLN A 31 -1.03 11.12 -3.88
C GLN A 31 -1.55 9.73 -3.46
N ARG A 32 -0.81 8.68 -3.79
CA ARG A 32 -1.15 7.28 -3.58
C ARG A 32 -0.31 6.64 -2.47
N ARG A 33 0.46 7.40 -1.69
CA ARG A 33 1.23 6.86 -0.57
C ARG A 33 0.34 6.63 0.66
N LYS A 34 0.24 5.37 1.07
CA LYS A 34 -0.53 4.90 2.24
C LYS A 34 0.31 4.90 3.51
N ALA A 35 1.64 4.87 3.41
CA ALA A 35 2.52 4.89 4.59
C ALA A 35 2.27 6.14 5.46
N ASP A 36 2.00 7.29 4.85
CA ASP A 36 1.66 8.51 5.57
C ASP A 36 0.30 8.45 6.26
N TRP A 37 -0.65 7.69 5.71
CA TRP A 37 -1.96 7.49 6.35
C TRP A 37 -1.81 6.59 7.57
N LEU A 38 -1.02 5.53 7.45
CA LEU A 38 -0.67 4.64 8.55
C LEU A 38 0.06 5.38 9.66
N LYS A 39 1.03 6.24 9.32
CA LYS A 39 1.73 7.10 10.27
C LYS A 39 0.76 8.03 11.02
N GLN A 40 -0.16 8.68 10.31
CA GLN A 40 -1.20 9.53 10.92
C GLN A 40 -2.10 8.73 11.87
N ASP A 41 -2.54 7.54 11.46
CA ASP A 41 -3.38 6.69 12.31
C ASP A 41 -2.63 6.24 13.57
N LEU A 42 -1.36 5.86 13.46
CA LEU A 42 -0.51 5.48 14.58
C LEU A 42 -0.29 6.65 15.56
N GLN A 43 -0.07 7.87 15.06
CA GLN A 43 0.02 9.06 15.90
C GLN A 43 -1.30 9.36 16.61
N ALA A 44 -2.43 9.20 15.92
CA ALA A 44 -3.76 9.37 16.53
C ALA A 44 -4.09 8.31 17.59
N LEU A 45 -3.37 7.17 17.60
CA LEU A 45 -3.40 6.15 18.64
C LEU A 45 -2.40 6.41 19.77
N GLY A 46 -1.60 7.48 19.70
CA GLY A 46 -0.71 7.92 20.76
C GLY A 46 0.75 7.52 20.61
N LEU A 47 1.17 6.93 19.48
CA LEU A 47 2.58 6.66 19.23
C LEU A 47 3.33 7.95 18.88
N GLY A 48 4.49 8.14 19.50
CA GLY A 48 5.43 9.20 19.17
C GLY A 48 6.17 8.94 17.86
N ILE A 49 6.74 10.00 17.26
CA ILE A 49 7.46 9.91 15.97
C ILE A 49 8.66 8.96 16.07
N GLU A 50 9.45 9.03 17.14
CA GLU A 50 10.59 8.14 17.38
C GLU A 50 10.14 6.67 17.44
N GLN A 51 9.04 6.39 18.15
CA GLN A 51 8.49 5.02 18.25
C GLN A 51 8.03 4.49 16.90
N ILE A 52 7.50 5.34 16.02
CA ILE A 52 7.09 4.96 14.66
C ILE A 52 8.32 4.69 13.78
N ASN A 53 9.37 5.52 13.92
CA ASN A 53 10.61 5.34 13.17
C ASN A 53 11.36 4.06 13.58
N ASP A 54 11.23 3.63 14.84
CA ASP A 54 11.83 2.40 15.37
C ASP A 54 11.00 1.13 15.07
N LEU A 55 9.83 1.26 14.41
CA LEU A 55 9.03 0.08 14.06
C LEU A 55 9.80 -0.86 13.11
N PRO A 56 9.69 -2.19 13.30
CA PRO A 56 10.23 -3.14 12.35
C PRO A 56 9.68 -2.88 10.94
N THR A 57 10.57 -2.92 9.94
CA THR A 57 10.21 -2.83 8.53
C THR A 57 10.50 -4.14 7.80
N CYS A 58 9.72 -4.42 6.76
CA CYS A 58 9.89 -5.63 5.96
C CYS A 58 11.11 -5.50 5.07
N GLU A 59 12.10 -6.37 5.25
CA GLU A 59 13.31 -6.43 4.40
C GLU A 59 13.14 -7.37 3.20
N ASP A 60 12.26 -8.37 3.31
CA ASP A 60 11.99 -9.37 2.28
C ASP A 60 10.93 -8.87 1.29
N LEU A 61 11.27 -7.83 0.53
CA LEU A 61 10.40 -7.17 -0.44
C LEU A 61 10.56 -7.73 -1.86
N PRO A 62 9.52 -7.63 -2.71
CA PRO A 62 9.63 -8.01 -4.12
C PRO A 62 10.62 -7.14 -4.89
N VAL A 63 11.21 -7.73 -5.93
CA VAL A 63 12.12 -7.08 -6.88
C VAL A 63 11.29 -6.22 -7.84
N VAL A 64 11.44 -4.89 -7.76
CA VAL A 64 10.63 -3.93 -8.52
C VAL A 64 11.45 -2.90 -9.29
N GLN A 65 12.71 -3.17 -9.65
CA GLN A 65 13.55 -2.19 -10.37
C GLN A 65 13.04 -1.88 -11.79
N GLU A 66 12.22 -2.76 -12.36
CA GLU A 66 11.65 -2.61 -13.69
C GLU A 66 10.14 -2.32 -13.62
N ASN A 67 9.61 -1.67 -14.65
CA ASN A 67 8.22 -1.21 -14.65
C ASN A 67 7.20 -2.35 -14.55
N ASP A 68 7.40 -3.47 -15.25
CA ASP A 68 6.44 -4.59 -15.23
C ASP A 68 6.19 -5.11 -13.79
N PRO A 69 7.20 -5.61 -13.04
CA PRO A 69 6.97 -6.06 -11.67
C PRO A 69 6.58 -4.93 -10.71
N ALA A 70 7.00 -3.68 -10.97
CA ALA A 70 6.60 -2.53 -10.19
C ALA A 70 5.09 -2.23 -10.31
N PHE A 71 4.55 -2.26 -11.53
CA PHE A 71 3.11 -2.12 -11.80
C PHE A 71 2.31 -3.23 -11.12
N GLY A 72 2.79 -4.47 -11.18
CA GLY A 72 2.19 -5.60 -10.46
C GLY A 72 2.18 -5.38 -8.95
N SER A 73 3.28 -4.89 -8.39
CA SER A 73 3.38 -4.65 -6.95
C SER A 73 2.49 -3.48 -6.50
N PHE A 74 2.46 -2.41 -7.31
CA PHE A 74 1.62 -1.25 -7.05
C PHE A 74 0.13 -1.59 -7.14
N TYR A 75 -0.25 -2.51 -8.04
CA TYR A 75 -1.61 -3.05 -8.10
C TYR A 75 -2.08 -3.63 -6.77
N VAL A 76 -1.20 -4.36 -6.06
CA VAL A 76 -1.53 -4.93 -4.74
C VAL A 76 -1.77 -3.83 -3.70
N LEU A 77 -0.89 -2.81 -3.66
CA LEU A 77 -1.02 -1.70 -2.71
C LEU A 77 -2.23 -0.79 -3.02
N GLU A 78 -2.55 -0.58 -4.29
CA GLU A 78 -3.73 0.20 -4.67
C GLU A 78 -5.02 -0.59 -4.41
N GLY A 79 -5.04 -1.88 -4.77
CA GLY A 79 -6.21 -2.74 -4.62
C GLY A 79 -6.64 -2.93 -3.17
N SER A 80 -5.69 -2.88 -2.22
CA SER A 80 -5.98 -2.98 -0.79
C SER A 80 -6.91 -1.87 -0.27
N THR A 81 -6.96 -0.71 -0.95
CA THR A 81 -7.83 0.41 -0.57
C THR A 81 -9.31 0.10 -0.74
N LEU A 82 -9.66 -0.84 -1.64
CA LEU A 82 -11.04 -1.30 -1.82
C LEU A 82 -11.48 -2.18 -0.65
N GLY A 83 -10.63 -3.12 -0.22
CA GLY A 83 -10.88 -3.97 0.94
C GLY A 83 -10.94 -3.16 2.24
N GLY A 84 -10.10 -2.13 2.36
CA GLY A 84 -10.11 -1.18 3.47
C GLY A 84 -11.48 -0.55 3.72
N ARG A 85 -12.24 -0.20 2.66
CA ARG A 85 -13.58 0.37 2.80
C ARG A 85 -14.57 -0.57 3.49
N HIS A 86 -14.49 -1.88 3.21
CA HIS A 86 -15.32 -2.87 3.89
C HIS A 86 -14.96 -2.97 5.38
N ILE A 87 -13.66 -2.98 5.70
CA ILE A 87 -13.19 -2.97 7.09
C ILE A 87 -13.62 -1.68 7.80
N SER A 88 -13.45 -0.52 7.17
CA SER A 88 -13.86 0.77 7.72
C SER A 88 -15.36 0.81 8.05
N ALA A 89 -16.21 0.20 7.23
CA ALA A 89 -17.64 0.07 7.52
C ALA A 89 -17.89 -0.79 8.77
N MET A 90 -17.15 -1.89 8.94
CA MET A 90 -17.25 -2.75 10.14
C MET A 90 -16.74 -2.08 11.43
N LEU A 91 -15.86 -1.06 11.30
CA LEU A 91 -15.36 -0.28 12.43
C LEU A 91 -16.29 0.87 12.84
N GLN A 92 -17.34 1.19 12.07
CA GLN A 92 -18.33 2.20 12.46
C GLN A 92 -19.03 1.78 13.76
N GLY A 93 -19.18 2.73 14.70
CA GLY A 93 -19.76 2.48 16.02
C GLY A 93 -18.82 1.86 17.06
N ARG A 94 -17.58 1.48 16.70
CA ARG A 94 -16.56 1.09 17.68
C ARG A 94 -15.86 2.34 18.28
N PRO A 95 -15.42 2.30 19.55
CA PRO A 95 -14.71 3.40 20.21
C PRO A 95 -13.24 3.49 19.77
N ILE A 96 -12.99 3.38 18.46
CA ILE A 96 -11.68 3.72 17.86
C ILE A 96 -11.77 5.21 17.53
N SER A 97 -10.75 6.00 17.89
CA SER A 97 -10.73 7.43 17.57
C SER A 97 -10.96 7.62 16.06
N GLU A 98 -11.76 8.61 15.69
CA GLU A 98 -12.05 8.85 14.27
C GLU A 98 -10.77 9.17 13.46
N GLY A 99 -9.76 9.72 14.15
CA GLY A 99 -8.43 10.00 13.61
C GLY A 99 -7.53 8.77 13.37
N ALA A 100 -7.91 7.56 13.81
CA ALA A 100 -7.13 6.33 13.64
C ALA A 100 -7.73 5.36 12.60
N ARG A 101 -8.29 5.92 11.53
CA ARG A 101 -9.02 5.16 10.48
C ARG A 101 -8.69 5.59 9.06
N LYS A 102 -7.77 6.52 8.86
CA LYS A 102 -7.44 7.10 7.56
C LYS A 102 -7.01 6.03 6.56
N PHE A 103 -6.15 5.10 6.98
CA PHE A 103 -5.71 3.97 6.15
C PHE A 103 -6.90 3.13 5.63
N PHE A 104 -7.85 2.81 6.50
CA PHE A 104 -9.03 2.01 6.12
C PHE A 104 -10.06 2.81 5.31
N ARG A 105 -10.11 4.13 5.44
CA ARG A 105 -10.98 4.99 4.62
C ARG A 105 -10.51 5.06 3.16
N GLY A 106 -9.26 4.69 2.87
CA GLY A 106 -8.67 4.84 1.55
C GLY A 106 -8.72 6.30 1.09
N TYR A 107 -9.12 6.52 -0.16
CA TYR A 107 -9.33 7.85 -0.73
C TYR A 107 -10.75 8.40 -0.43
N GLY A 108 -11.45 7.85 0.56
CA GLY A 108 -12.85 8.20 0.84
C GLY A 108 -13.77 7.88 -0.33
N GLU A 109 -14.60 8.85 -0.72
CA GLU A 109 -15.53 8.73 -1.85
C GLU A 109 -14.80 8.52 -3.19
N GLU A 110 -13.58 9.05 -3.31
CA GLU A 110 -12.78 8.98 -4.54
C GLU A 110 -12.12 7.61 -4.76
N THR A 111 -12.20 6.69 -3.79
CA THR A 111 -11.49 5.39 -3.85
C THR A 111 -11.77 4.63 -5.14
N GLY A 112 -13.04 4.61 -5.60
CA GLY A 112 -13.40 3.95 -6.85
C GLY A 112 -12.81 4.65 -8.09
N SER A 113 -12.76 5.98 -8.09
CA SER A 113 -12.18 6.77 -9.17
C SER A 113 -10.67 6.59 -9.23
N MET A 114 -9.98 6.68 -8.09
CA MET A 114 -8.54 6.48 -7.96
C MET A 114 -8.11 5.09 -8.41
N TRP A 115 -8.86 4.05 -8.03
CA TRP A 115 -8.65 2.69 -8.49
C TRP A 115 -8.80 2.56 -10.00
N LYS A 116 -9.90 3.08 -10.56
CA LYS A 116 -10.15 3.03 -12.01
C LYS A 116 -9.05 3.76 -12.79
N GLN A 117 -8.61 4.92 -12.31
CA GLN A 117 -7.51 5.67 -12.92
C GLN A 117 -6.21 4.85 -12.94
N PHE A 118 -5.91 4.14 -11.85
CA PHE A 118 -4.75 3.25 -11.78
C PHE A 118 -4.88 2.07 -12.76
N CYS A 119 -6.03 1.38 -12.79
CA CYS A 119 -6.26 0.29 -13.72
C CYS A 119 -6.11 0.73 -15.18
N ASN A 120 -6.64 1.90 -15.55
CA ASN A 120 -6.47 2.44 -16.91
C ASN A 120 -4.98 2.67 -17.26
N ALA A 121 -4.16 3.10 -16.30
CA ALA A 121 -2.72 3.28 -16.52
C ALA A 121 -2.00 1.95 -16.65
N LEU A 122 -2.35 0.97 -15.80
CA LEU A 122 -1.83 -0.39 -15.88
C LEU A 122 -2.19 -1.06 -17.21
N GLU A 123 -3.43 -0.92 -17.67
CA GLU A 123 -3.88 -1.47 -18.95
C GLU A 123 -3.07 -0.91 -20.12
N ARG A 124 -2.86 0.42 -20.17
CA ARG A 124 -2.01 1.06 -21.19
C ARG A 124 -0.56 0.57 -21.14
N HIS A 125 0.00 0.41 -19.95
CA HIS A 125 1.34 -0.14 -19.78
C HIS A 125 1.41 -1.59 -20.30
N ALA A 126 0.41 -2.41 -19.96
CA ALA A 126 0.31 -3.81 -20.37
C ALA A 126 0.09 -4.02 -21.89
N GLU A 127 -0.26 -2.99 -22.67
CA GLU A 127 -0.27 -3.08 -24.13
C GLU A 127 1.11 -3.39 -24.72
N ARG A 128 2.17 -3.01 -24.00
CA ARG A 128 3.58 -3.20 -24.43
C ARG A 128 4.45 -3.89 -23.39
N GLY A 129 3.97 -4.01 -22.15
CA GLY A 129 4.65 -4.69 -21.05
C GLY A 129 4.47 -6.21 -21.09
N ASP A 130 5.31 -6.91 -20.35
CA ASP A 130 5.23 -8.36 -20.19
C ASP A 130 4.23 -8.71 -19.08
N HIS A 131 3.11 -9.35 -19.46
CA HIS A 131 2.03 -9.70 -18.55
C HIS A 131 2.49 -10.67 -17.47
N ASP A 132 3.38 -11.62 -17.79
CA ASP A 132 3.87 -12.59 -16.82
C ASP A 132 4.74 -11.90 -15.78
N ARG A 133 5.53 -10.90 -16.17
CA ARG A 133 6.33 -10.09 -15.23
C ARG A 133 5.47 -9.19 -14.34
N ILE A 134 4.39 -8.63 -14.88
CA ILE A 134 3.40 -7.86 -14.10
C ILE A 134 2.74 -8.78 -13.05
N ILE A 135 2.22 -9.93 -13.49
CA ILE A 135 1.59 -10.92 -12.61
C ILE A 135 2.59 -11.43 -11.57
N HIS A 136 3.84 -11.65 -11.99
CA HIS A 136 4.92 -12.05 -11.08
C HIS A 136 5.12 -11.02 -9.97
N GLY A 137 5.21 -9.72 -10.32
CA GLY A 137 5.32 -8.64 -9.34
C GLY A 137 4.20 -8.68 -8.31
N ALA A 138 2.94 -8.73 -8.75
CA ALA A 138 1.78 -8.79 -7.86
C ALA A 138 1.83 -10.01 -6.93
N ASN A 139 2.10 -11.20 -7.48
CA ASN A 139 2.21 -12.42 -6.70
C ASN A 139 3.36 -12.39 -5.71
N ALA A 140 4.50 -11.79 -6.08
CA ALA A 140 5.64 -11.62 -5.19
C ALA A 140 5.30 -10.68 -4.02
N THR A 141 4.59 -9.58 -4.28
CA THR A 141 4.12 -8.67 -3.22
C THR A 141 3.14 -9.35 -2.27
N PHE A 142 2.17 -10.13 -2.78
CA PHE A 142 1.26 -10.89 -1.91
C PHE A 142 2.01 -11.87 -1.01
N ARG A 143 2.95 -12.64 -1.57
CA ARG A 143 3.76 -13.60 -0.79
C ARG A 143 4.61 -12.90 0.26
N SER A 144 5.25 -11.79 -0.10
CA SER A 144 6.06 -10.98 0.82
C SER A 144 5.19 -10.43 1.96
N LEU A 145 4.03 -9.84 1.65
CA LEU A 145 3.09 -9.34 2.66
C LEU A 145 2.58 -10.44 3.58
N GLN A 146 2.24 -11.62 3.04
CA GLN A 146 1.81 -12.78 3.83
C GLN A 146 2.89 -13.25 4.80
N ARG A 147 4.14 -13.36 4.34
CA ARG A 147 5.28 -13.75 5.20
C ARG A 147 5.52 -12.70 6.30
N TRP A 148 5.46 -11.42 5.94
CA TRP A 148 5.60 -10.33 6.89
C TRP A 148 4.52 -10.34 7.98
N ILE A 149 3.24 -10.44 7.58
CA ILE A 149 2.12 -10.52 8.53
C ILE A 149 2.23 -11.77 9.39
N ALA A 150 2.63 -12.92 8.84
CA ALA A 150 2.83 -14.14 9.62
C ALA A 150 3.96 -13.99 10.64
N LYS A 151 5.03 -13.28 10.29
CA LYS A 151 6.18 -13.05 11.19
C LYS A 151 5.83 -12.06 12.31
N GLU A 152 5.33 -10.88 11.96
CA GLU A 152 5.16 -9.78 12.93
C GLU A 152 3.75 -9.74 13.55
N GLY A 153 2.73 -10.23 12.83
CA GLY A 153 1.34 -10.27 13.29
C GLY A 153 1.07 -11.32 14.37
N LEU A 154 1.99 -12.28 14.60
CA LEU A 154 1.94 -13.22 15.72
C LEU A 154 2.51 -12.63 17.03
N HIS A 155 3.18 -11.47 16.96
CA HIS A 155 3.78 -10.80 18.11
C HIS A 155 3.04 -9.51 18.53
N ALA A 156 1.96 -9.14 17.83
CA ALA A 156 1.17 -7.93 18.03
C ALA A 156 -0.14 -8.16 18.81
#